data_AF-A0A4Y9ADB0-F1
#
_entry.id   AF-A0A4Y9ADB0-F1
#
_cell.length_a   1.000
_cell.length_b   1.000
_cell.length_c   1.000
_cell.angle_alpha   90.00
_cell.angle_beta   90.00
_cell.angle_gamma   90.00
#
_symmetry.space_group_name_H-M   'P 1'
#
loop_
_entity.id
_entity.type
_entity.pdbx_description
1 polymer ?
#
loop_
_entity_poly.entity_id
_entity_poly.type
_entity_poly.pdbx_seq_one_letter_code
_entity_poly.pdbx_strand_id
1 'polypeptide(L)' 'MRIFLGILVGLIGGFVLGIALSSFIGVLGMILFNEPVGIKYLSYFTAIICAIVVPIMDQKSLKSDK' A
#
# COMPACT_ATOMS: atom_id res chain seq x y z
N MET A 1 4.90 -20.46 -8.09
CA MET A 1 5.81 -19.29 -8.14
C MET A 1 5.09 -17.95 -8.30
N ARG A 2 4.00 -17.84 -9.08
CA ARG A 2 3.29 -16.55 -9.30
C ARG A 2 2.78 -15.86 -8.04
N ILE A 3 2.19 -16.61 -7.09
CA ILE A 3 1.75 -16.05 -5.79
C ILE A 3 2.90 -15.38 -5.02
N PHE A 4 4.07 -16.02 -4.99
CA PHE A 4 5.23 -15.48 -4.28
C PHE A 4 5.71 -14.17 -4.91
N LEU A 5 5.73 -14.09 -6.25
CA LEU A 5 6.00 -12.84 -6.97
C LEU A 5 4.95 -11.77 -6.66
N GLY A 6 3.66 -12.12 -6.63
CA GLY A 6 2.58 -11.20 -6.31
C GLY A 6 2.67 -10.61 -4.89
N ILE A 7 3.04 -11.44 -3.91
CA ILE A 7 3.31 -10.98 -2.54
C ILE A 7 4.50 -10.02 -2.52
N LEU A 8 5.59 -10.34 -3.23
CA LEU A 8 6.81 -9.54 -3.25
C LEU A 8 6.59 -8.18 -3.94
N VAL A 9 5.86 -8.18 -5.06
CA VAL A 9 5.44 -6.95 -5.76
C VAL A 9 4.45 -6.15 -4.92
N GLY A 10 3.48 -6.79 -4.27
CA GLY A 10 2.54 -6.11 -3.37
C GLY A 10 3.21 -5.52 -2.13
N LEU A 11 4.22 -6.19 -1.58
CA LEU A 11 4.99 -5.70 -0.45
C LEU A 11 5.84 -4.48 -0.83
N ILE A 12 6.64 -4.59 -1.90
CA ILE A 12 7.51 -3.49 -2.35
C ILE A 12 6.67 -2.32 -2.88
N GLY A 13 5.69 -2.59 -3.74
CA GLY A 13 4.80 -1.60 -4.31
C GLY A 13 3.94 -0.92 -3.24
N GLY A 14 3.35 -1.70 -2.33
CA GLY A 14 2.55 -1.19 -1.22
C GLY A 14 3.36 -0.38 -0.21
N PHE A 15 4.63 -0.73 0.02
CA PHE A 15 5.53 0.04 0.87
C PHE A 15 5.87 1.40 0.24
N VAL A 16 6.22 1.43 -1.05
CA VAL A 16 6.53 2.68 -1.77
C VAL A 16 5.29 3.59 -1.84
N LEU A 17 4.12 3.04 -2.19
CA LEU A 17 2.84 3.76 -2.17
C LEU A 17 2.50 4.26 -0.77
N GLY A 18 2.74 3.44 0.25
CA GLY A 18 2.52 3.80 1.65
C GLY A 18 3.38 4.97 2.12
N ILE A 19 4.66 5.03 1.71
CA ILE A 19 5.56 6.16 2.00
C ILE A 19 5.06 7.44 1.32
N ALA A 20 4.68 7.35 0.04
CA ALA A 20 4.14 8.50 -0.70
C ALA A 20 2.86 9.01 -0.03
N LEU A 21 1.94 8.11 0.34
CA LEU A 21 0.69 8.45 0.99
C LEU A 21 0.93 9.05 2.39
N SER A 22 1.86 8.50 3.17
CA SER A 22 2.24 9.05 4.48
C SER A 22 2.79 10.48 4.37
N SER A 23 3.62 10.74 3.35
CA SER A 23 4.13 12.10 3.07
C SER A 23 3.00 13.04 2.67
N PHE A 24 2.03 12.56 1.87
CA PHE A 24 0.87 13.34 1.47
C PHE A 24 -0.01 13.70 2.67
N ILE A 25 -0.26 12.76 3.59
CA ILE A 25 -0.98 13.01 4.84
C ILE A 25 -0.23 14.02 5.72
N GLY A 26 1.10 13.91 5.83
CA GLY A 26 1.90 14.86 6.60
C GLY A 26 1.82 16.30 6.07
N VAL A 27 1.86 16.46 4.74
CA VAL A 27 1.68 17.76 4.08
C VAL A 27 0.26 18.30 4.28
N LEU A 28 -0.76 17.45 4.11
CA LEU A 28 -2.15 17.82 4.37
C LEU A 28 -2.38 18.23 5.83
N GLY A 29 -1.74 17.54 6.79
CA GLY A 29 -1.79 17.88 8.21
C GLY A 29 -1.23 19.28 8.48
N MET A 30 -0.09 19.62 7.88
CA MET A 30 0.47 20.96 7.98
C MET A 30 -0.47 22.04 7.40
N ILE A 31 -1.16 21.76 6.30
CA ILE A 31 -2.05 22.73 5.65
C ILE A 31 -3.33 22.96 6.46
N LEU A 32 -3.94 21.90 7.00
CA LEU A 32 -5.25 21.96 7.67
C LEU A 32 -5.15 22.29 9.17
N PHE A 33 -4.12 21.77 9.85
CA PHE A 33 -4.00 21.85 11.31
C PHE A 33 -2.78 22.66 11.78
N ASN A 34 -1.95 23.16 10.86
CA ASN A 34 -0.67 23.84 11.16
C ASN A 34 0.32 22.99 11.97
N GLU A 35 0.06 21.69 12.06
CA GLU A 35 0.86 20.73 12.81
C GLU A 35 1.21 19.56 11.88
N PRO A 36 2.44 19.02 11.93
CA PRO A 36 2.81 17.86 11.13
C PRO A 36 2.13 16.60 11.70
N VAL A 37 0.87 16.38 11.31
CA VAL A 37 0.12 15.17 11.66
C VAL A 37 0.57 14.04 10.73
N GLY A 38 1.64 13.35 11.11
CA GLY A 38 2.14 12.17 10.42
C GLY A 38 1.62 10.88 11.05
N ILE A 39 0.92 10.04 10.30
CA ILE A 39 0.57 8.70 10.77
C ILE A 39 1.81 7.80 10.68
N LYS A 40 2.56 7.71 11.78
CA LYS A 40 3.91 7.11 11.88
C LYS A 40 4.03 5.69 11.31
N TYR A 41 2.95 4.92 11.27
CA TYR A 41 2.95 3.51 10.84
C TYR A 41 2.10 3.25 9.57
N LEU A 42 1.60 4.29 8.89
CA LEU A 42 0.69 4.12 7.76
C LEU A 42 1.32 3.28 6.64
N SER A 43 2.59 3.53 6.33
CA SER A 43 3.31 2.79 5.29
C SER A 43 3.41 1.29 5.58
N TYR A 44 3.50 0.90 6.85
CA TYR A 44 3.52 -0.50 7.28
C TYR A 44 2.16 -1.17 7.08
N PHE A 45 1.07 -0.49 7.46
CA PHE A 45 -0.29 -1.00 7.23
C PHE A 45 -0.59 -1.13 5.74
N THR A 46 -0.23 -0.12 4.93
CA THR A 46 -0.43 -0.15 3.48
C THR A 46 0.38 -1.27 2.82
N ALA A 47 1.62 -1.50 3.25
CA ALA A 47 2.45 -2.59 2.73
C ALA A 47 1.86 -3.98 3.04
N ILE A 48 1.38 -4.21 4.27
CA ILE A 48 0.76 -5.48 4.66
C ILE A 48 -0.54 -5.71 3.89
N ILE A 49 -1.39 -4.69 3.80
CA ILE A 49 -2.66 -4.78 3.06
C ILE A 49 -2.40 -5.03 1.57
N CYS A 50 -1.47 -4.31 0.96
CA CYS A 50 -1.17 -4.45 -0.47
C CYS A 50 -0.52 -5.82 -0.77
N ALA A 51 0.35 -6.33 0.12
CA ALA A 51 0.93 -7.67 0.00
C ALA A 51 -0.12 -8.80 0.05
N ILE A 52 -1.28 -8.56 0.67
CA ILE A 52 -2.40 -9.50 0.72
C ILE A 52 -3.37 -9.28 -0.46
N VAL A 53 -3.72 -8.03 -0.75
CA VAL A 53 -4.70 -7.67 -1.78
C VAL A 53 -4.18 -7.96 -3.19
N VAL A 54 -2.91 -7.69 -3.48
CA VAL A 54 -2.30 -7.90 -4.80
C VAL A 54 -2.36 -9.37 -5.27
N PRO A 55 -1.90 -10.37 -4.49
CA PRO A 55 -2.02 -11.77 -4.90
C PRO A 55 -3.48 -12.26 -4.93
N ILE A 56 -4.38 -11.71 -4.11
CA ILE A 56 -5.81 -12.03 -4.17
C ILE A 56 -6.42 -11.51 -5.48
N MET A 57 -6.10 -10.28 -5.87
CA MET A 57 -6.56 -9.70 -7.14
C MET A 57 -5.97 -10.43 -8.34
N ASP A 58 -4.68 -10.81 -8.30
CA ASP A 58 -4.01 -11.61 -9.34
C ASP A 58 -4.74 -12.96 -9.56
N GLN A 59 -5.07 -13.66 -8.49
CA GLN A 59 -5.82 -14.92 -8.57
C GLN A 59 -7.27 -14.72 -9.08
N LYS A 60 -7.91 -13.61 -8.71
CA LYS A 60 -9.29 -13.30 -9.14
C LYS A 60 -9.35 -12.88 -10.61
N SER A 61 -8.34 -12.16 -11.09
CA SER A 61 -8.18 -11.77 -12.49
C SER A 61 -8.11 -13.00 -13.40
N LEU A 62 -7.31 -14.00 -13.03
CA LEU A 62 -7.22 -15.29 -13.74
C LEU A 62 -8.51 -16.13 -13.72
N LYS A 63 -9.37 -15.95 -12.71
CA LYS A 63 -10.67 -16.65 -12.63
C LYS A 63 -11.77 -15.94 -13.42
N SER A 64 -11.60 -14.65 -13.72
CA SER A 64 -12.57 -13.85 -14.47
C SER A 64 -12.40 -13.95 -15.98
N ASP A 65 -11.31 -14.57 -16.46
CA ASP A 65 -11.01 -14.80 -17.88
C ASP A 65 -11.37 -16.24 -18.33
N LYS A 66 -12.18 -16.96 -17.55
CA LYS A 66 -12.70 -18.30 -17.91
C LYS A 66 -14.22 -18.29 -18.03
#